data_AF-A0A6A6BZ58-F1
#
_entry.id   AF-A0A6A6BZ58-F1
#
_cell.length_a   1.000
_cell.length_b   1.000
_cell.length_c   1.000
_cell.angle_alpha   90.00
_cell.angle_beta   90.00
_cell.angle_gamma   90.00
#
_symmetry.space_group_name_H-M   'P 1'
#
loop_
_entity.id
_entity.type
_entity.pdbx_description
1 polymer ?
#
loop_
_entity_poly.entity_id
_entity_poly.type
_entity_poly.pdbx_seq_one_letter_code
_entity_poly.pdbx_strand_id
1 'polypeptide(L)'
;MKSAIAFALAATAAALPAPQAGTSEPLRFSGMALRSASPIHFGSINANSQAFYIGKNTTTHCPEDSAASSACETANTNQTIFGYLNGQGTLSLSTTVPGGQQVYVTEGDEATGQLAGQLKFTQAHSAATSGPALYDGFSIVYDARFQFEGNDWLACPVDDFNSGYGIWAASRVEGSNAGEGCLGFTWRVVQLDDSTPSAWQYV
;
A
#
# COMPACT_ATOMS: atom_id res chain seq x y z
N MET A 1 67.75 -23.54 -24.24
CA MET A 1 67.00 -22.29 -24.49
C MET A 1 65.71 -22.63 -25.20
N LYS A 2 64.56 -22.40 -24.56
CA LYS A 2 63.26 -22.03 -25.16
C LYS A 2 62.18 -22.09 -24.06
N SER A 3 61.78 -20.91 -23.62
CA SER A 3 60.69 -20.64 -22.69
C SER A 3 59.34 -21.08 -23.25
N ALA A 4 58.42 -21.46 -22.36
CA ALA A 4 56.99 -21.48 -22.65
C ALA A 4 56.26 -20.61 -21.61
N ILE A 5 55.41 -19.72 -22.13
CA ILE A 5 54.74 -18.60 -21.48
C ILE A 5 53.48 -19.10 -20.77
N ALA A 6 53.32 -18.75 -19.49
CA ALA A 6 52.09 -19.01 -18.73
C ALA A 6 51.08 -17.87 -18.97
N PHE A 7 49.92 -18.20 -19.55
CA PHE A 7 48.77 -17.30 -19.65
C PHE A 7 47.99 -17.30 -18.33
N ALA A 8 47.89 -16.13 -17.69
CA ALA A 8 47.02 -15.93 -16.54
C ALA A 8 45.60 -15.55 -17.02
N LEU A 9 44.60 -16.39 -16.71
CA LEU A 9 43.18 -16.02 -16.87
C LEU A 9 42.77 -15.12 -15.70
N ALA A 10 42.41 -13.87 -16.01
CA ALA A 10 41.76 -12.97 -15.06
C ALA A 10 40.28 -13.33 -14.94
N ALA A 11 39.86 -13.80 -13.76
CA ALA A 11 38.46 -14.04 -13.44
C ALA A 11 37.76 -12.71 -13.14
N THR A 12 36.86 -12.28 -14.03
CA THR A 12 35.94 -11.18 -13.79
C THR A 12 34.84 -11.63 -12.83
N ALA A 13 34.92 -11.22 -11.56
CA ALA A 13 33.84 -11.38 -10.61
C ALA A 13 32.68 -10.44 -10.99
N ALA A 14 31.59 -11.00 -11.50
CA ALA A 14 30.33 -10.27 -11.65
C ALA A 14 29.78 -9.96 -10.24
N ALA A 15 29.70 -8.67 -9.89
CA ALA A 15 29.03 -8.24 -8.67
C ALA A 15 27.52 -8.47 -8.84
N LEU A 16 27.00 -9.55 -8.26
CA LEU A 16 25.57 -9.73 -8.09
C LEU A 16 25.07 -8.65 -7.09
N PRO A 17 23.91 -8.01 -7.33
CA PRO A 17 23.32 -7.12 -6.36
C PRO A 17 23.04 -7.92 -5.07
N ALA A 18 23.62 -7.47 -3.96
CA ALA A 18 23.34 -8.03 -2.66
C ALA A 18 21.86 -7.79 -2.31
N PRO A 19 21.11 -8.81 -1.85
CA PRO A 19 19.80 -8.57 -1.27
C PRO A 19 19.94 -7.59 -0.12
N GLN A 20 19.20 -6.49 -0.18
CA GLN A 20 19.13 -5.52 0.91
C GLN A 20 18.66 -6.28 2.15
N ALA A 21 19.50 -6.30 3.19
CA ALA A 21 19.14 -6.90 4.47
C ALA A 21 17.85 -6.22 4.96
N GLY A 22 16.80 -7.01 5.16
CA GLY A 22 15.52 -6.51 5.68
C GLY A 22 15.73 -5.96 7.09
N THR A 23 15.20 -4.77 7.35
CA THR A 23 15.02 -4.26 8.71
C THR A 23 13.88 -5.04 9.38
N SER A 24 13.99 -5.31 10.68
CA SER A 24 12.88 -5.93 11.44
C SER A 24 11.69 -5.00 11.60
N GLU A 25 11.91 -3.69 11.46
CA GLU A 25 10.88 -2.67 11.55
C GLU A 25 10.30 -2.34 10.16
N PRO A 26 8.96 -2.21 10.05
CA PRO A 26 8.31 -1.83 8.82
C PRO A 26 8.62 -0.38 8.45
N LEU A 27 8.89 -0.14 7.17
CA LEU A 27 8.94 1.20 6.60
C LEU A 27 7.57 1.86 6.78
N ARG A 28 7.54 3.00 7.49
CA ARG A 28 6.35 3.83 7.68
C ARG A 28 6.27 4.89 6.59
N PHE A 29 5.13 4.99 5.91
CA PHE A 29 4.95 5.98 4.86
C PHE A 29 3.50 6.41 4.66
N SER A 30 3.31 7.58 4.05
CA SER A 30 2.05 8.00 3.44
C SER A 30 2.13 7.88 1.92
N GLY A 31 0.97 7.78 1.27
CA GLY A 31 0.87 7.68 -0.19
C GLY A 31 0.56 9.02 -0.85
N MET A 32 1.21 9.27 -1.98
CA MET A 32 0.92 10.42 -2.85
C MET A 32 0.72 9.96 -4.30
N ALA A 33 -0.35 10.43 -4.93
CA ALA A 33 -0.63 10.11 -6.33
C ALA A 33 0.11 11.03 -7.29
N LEU A 34 0.90 10.46 -8.21
CA LEU A 34 1.58 11.17 -9.27
C LEU A 34 0.91 10.89 -10.62
N ARG A 35 0.10 11.86 -11.07
CA ARG A 35 -0.43 11.90 -12.43
C ARG A 35 -0.59 13.33 -12.94
N SER A 36 0.37 13.82 -13.73
CA SER A 36 0.39 15.21 -14.20
C SER A 36 -0.90 15.60 -14.93
N ALA A 37 -1.29 16.87 -14.80
CA ALA A 37 -2.48 17.45 -15.43
C ALA A 37 -3.79 16.69 -15.12
N SER A 38 -3.96 16.26 -13.87
CA SER A 38 -5.15 15.55 -13.42
C SER A 38 -5.59 15.99 -12.03
N PRO A 39 -6.89 15.82 -11.67
CA PRO A 39 -7.41 16.23 -10.36
C PRO A 39 -6.82 15.43 -9.19
N ILE A 40 -6.18 14.29 -9.46
CA ILE A 40 -5.55 13.45 -8.44
C ILE A 40 -4.05 13.74 -8.26
N HIS A 41 -3.46 14.63 -9.06
CA HIS A 41 -2.03 14.93 -8.94
C HIS A 41 -1.71 15.50 -7.57
N PHE A 42 -0.70 14.91 -6.90
CA PHE A 42 -0.32 15.19 -5.51
C PHE A 42 -1.42 14.90 -4.47
N GLY A 43 -2.49 14.19 -4.85
CA GLY A 43 -3.51 13.76 -3.91
C GLY A 43 -2.96 12.73 -2.91
N SER A 44 -3.31 12.89 -1.63
CA SER A 44 -2.98 11.92 -0.59
C SER A 44 -3.83 10.67 -0.73
N ILE A 45 -3.24 9.52 -0.39
CA ILE A 45 -3.94 8.24 -0.30
C ILE A 45 -4.42 8.01 1.12
N ASN A 46 -5.74 8.01 1.30
CA ASN A 46 -6.37 8.00 2.61
C ASN A 46 -7.31 6.81 2.79
N ALA A 47 -7.21 6.16 3.95
CA ALA A 47 -8.09 5.11 4.43
C ALA A 47 -9.44 5.71 4.85
N ASN A 48 -10.51 5.20 4.27
CA ASN A 48 -11.87 5.59 4.60
C ASN A 48 -12.82 4.42 4.31
N SER A 49 -13.81 4.15 5.16
CA SER A 49 -14.84 3.13 4.89
C SER A 49 -14.27 1.77 4.47
N GLN A 50 -13.23 1.28 5.15
CA GLN A 50 -12.50 0.04 4.86
C GLN A 50 -11.87 -0.08 3.45
N ALA A 51 -11.70 1.05 2.76
CA ALA A 51 -11.05 1.15 1.46
C ALA A 51 -10.12 2.37 1.39
N PHE A 52 -9.42 2.54 0.27
CA PHE A 52 -8.52 3.67 0.08
C PHE A 52 -8.98 4.59 -1.04
N TYR A 53 -8.79 5.88 -0.80
CA TYR A 53 -9.28 6.93 -1.66
C TYR A 53 -8.27 8.05 -1.86
N ILE A 54 -8.37 8.72 -3.01
CA ILE A 54 -7.82 10.05 -3.24
C ILE A 54 -8.97 11.06 -3.17
N GLY A 55 -8.77 12.16 -2.44
CA GLY A 55 -9.79 13.22 -2.31
C GLY A 55 -10.81 13.00 -1.19
N LYS A 56 -10.69 11.94 -0.39
CA LYS A 56 -11.37 11.78 0.90
C LYS A 56 -10.39 11.98 2.04
N ASN A 57 -10.88 12.44 3.20
CA ASN A 57 -10.07 12.47 4.42
C ASN A 57 -9.95 11.08 5.02
N THR A 58 -8.83 10.86 5.71
CA THR A 58 -8.66 9.67 6.55
C THR A 58 -9.73 9.65 7.63
N THR A 59 -10.31 8.47 7.88
CA THR A 59 -11.21 8.24 9.01
C THR A 59 -10.60 7.23 9.97
N THR A 60 -10.65 7.58 11.26
CA THR A 60 -10.13 6.76 12.35
C THR A 60 -11.18 6.62 13.43
N HIS A 61 -11.07 5.56 14.23
CA HIS A 61 -11.87 5.39 15.43
C HIS A 61 -10.97 5.21 16.63
N CYS A 62 -11.40 5.75 17.76
CA CYS A 62 -10.85 5.49 19.06
C CYS A 62 -11.98 5.04 19.98
N PRO A 63 -11.83 3.93 20.74
CA PRO A 63 -12.78 3.54 21.76
C PRO A 63 -12.70 4.47 22.98
N GLU A 64 -13.85 4.74 23.58
CA GLU A 64 -13.98 5.65 24.73
C GLU A 64 -13.60 4.99 26.08
N ASP A 65 -13.15 3.73 26.07
CA ASP A 65 -12.84 3.00 27.28
C ASP A 65 -11.48 3.41 27.88
N SER A 66 -11.39 3.37 29.21
CA SER A 66 -10.25 3.93 29.97
C SER A 66 -8.91 3.20 29.72
N ALA A 67 -8.93 2.03 29.10
CA ALA A 67 -7.73 1.27 28.79
C ALA A 67 -7.03 1.75 27.50
N ALA A 68 -7.80 2.30 26.54
CA ALA A 68 -7.29 2.81 25.27
C ALA A 68 -7.24 4.35 25.22
N SER A 69 -7.89 5.05 26.16
CA SER A 69 -8.02 6.51 26.15
C SER A 69 -6.68 7.25 26.05
N SER A 70 -5.65 6.79 26.76
CA SER A 70 -4.31 7.41 26.72
C SER A 70 -3.60 7.24 25.37
N ALA A 71 -3.79 6.10 24.70
CA ALA A 71 -3.26 5.87 23.37
C ALA A 71 -3.96 6.76 22.33
N CYS A 72 -5.23 7.07 22.56
CA CYS A 72 -6.03 7.89 21.67
C CYS A 72 -5.77 9.40 21.75
N GLU A 73 -5.38 9.92 22.90
CA GLU A 73 -5.06 11.36 23.07
C GLU A 73 -3.97 11.83 22.10
N THR A 74 -3.05 10.94 21.75
CA THR A 74 -1.93 11.20 20.84
C THR A 74 -2.06 10.50 19.50
N ALA A 75 -3.16 9.78 19.26
CA ALA A 75 -3.34 9.00 18.06
C ALA A 75 -3.44 9.90 16.81
N ASN A 76 -2.86 9.42 15.72
CA ASN A 76 -3.03 10.04 14.43
C ASN A 76 -4.48 9.91 13.93
N THR A 77 -5.05 11.03 13.48
CA THR A 77 -6.42 11.13 12.98
C THR A 77 -6.52 11.82 11.61
N ASN A 78 -5.39 12.28 11.05
CA ASN A 78 -5.38 13.20 9.91
C ASN A 78 -4.73 12.64 8.63
N GLN A 79 -3.98 11.54 8.71
CA GLN A 79 -3.35 10.91 7.55
C GLN A 79 -3.36 9.40 7.65
N THR A 80 -3.22 8.71 6.52
CA THR A 80 -3.06 7.26 6.52
C THR A 80 -1.59 6.89 6.46
N ILE A 81 -1.18 6.05 7.41
CA ILE A 81 0.18 5.59 7.57
C ILE A 81 0.21 4.08 7.30
N PHE A 82 0.97 3.70 6.29
CA PHE A 82 1.21 2.32 5.89
C PHE A 82 2.48 1.79 6.57
N GLY A 83 2.50 0.49 6.84
CA GLY A 83 3.69 -0.26 7.25
C GLY A 83 4.04 -1.29 6.18
N TYR A 84 5.25 -1.22 5.64
CA TYR A 84 5.75 -2.19 4.65
C TYR A 84 7.04 -2.85 5.13
N LEU A 85 7.04 -4.18 5.22
CA LEU A 85 8.25 -4.94 5.52
C LEU A 85 8.89 -5.40 4.21
N ASN A 86 10.10 -4.90 3.94
CA ASN A 86 10.78 -5.19 2.69
C ASN A 86 11.01 -6.70 2.52
N GLY A 87 10.62 -7.25 1.38
CA GLY A 87 10.75 -8.66 1.05
C GLY A 87 9.63 -9.58 1.55
N GLN A 88 8.63 -9.08 2.29
CA GLN A 88 7.46 -9.90 2.66
C GLN A 88 6.32 -9.86 1.66
N GLY A 89 6.25 -8.81 0.82
CA GLY A 89 5.17 -8.68 -0.16
C GLY A 89 3.81 -8.28 0.43
N THR A 90 3.75 -8.02 1.73
CA THR A 90 2.54 -7.65 2.48
C THR A 90 2.55 -6.18 2.87
N LEU A 91 1.36 -5.64 3.17
CA LEU A 91 1.19 -4.26 3.60
C LEU A 91 0.23 -4.20 4.80
N SER A 92 0.57 -3.41 5.81
CA SER A 92 -0.25 -3.17 6.99
C SER A 92 -0.56 -1.70 7.17
N LEU A 93 -1.52 -1.42 8.05
CA LEU A 93 -1.77 -0.07 8.54
C LEU A 93 -1.12 0.13 9.89
N SER A 94 -0.44 1.27 10.03
CA SER A 94 0.20 1.67 11.27
C SER A 94 -0.85 2.05 12.31
N THR A 95 -1.09 1.11 13.22
CA THR A 95 -2.17 1.14 14.21
C THR A 95 -1.67 0.66 15.56
N THR A 96 -2.34 1.06 16.65
CA THR A 96 -2.07 0.55 18.00
C THR A 96 -3.12 -0.47 18.46
N VAL A 97 -4.20 -0.65 17.71
CA VAL A 97 -5.25 -1.63 18.04
C VAL A 97 -4.67 -3.06 18.07
N PRO A 98 -4.99 -3.87 19.10
CA PRO A 98 -4.55 -5.25 19.16
C PRO A 98 -4.96 -6.07 17.93
N GLY A 99 -3.98 -6.72 17.29
CA GLY A 99 -4.14 -7.48 16.05
C GLY A 99 -3.90 -6.65 14.77
N GLY A 100 -3.84 -5.32 14.89
CA GLY A 100 -3.57 -4.42 13.78
C GLY A 100 -4.65 -4.45 12.69
N GLN A 101 -4.29 -3.91 11.52
CA GLN A 101 -5.12 -3.95 10.31
C GLN A 101 -4.22 -4.24 9.10
N GLN A 102 -4.68 -5.15 8.24
CA GLN A 102 -3.94 -5.58 7.06
C GLN A 102 -4.56 -4.98 5.80
N VAL A 103 -3.71 -4.59 4.85
CA VAL A 103 -4.12 -4.10 3.54
C VAL A 103 -4.16 -5.27 2.57
N TYR A 104 -5.17 -5.31 1.72
CA TYR A 104 -5.35 -6.34 0.71
C TYR A 104 -5.97 -5.77 -0.56
N VAL A 105 -5.81 -6.50 -1.65
CA VAL A 105 -6.52 -6.28 -2.91
C VAL A 105 -7.63 -7.31 -3.04
N THR A 106 -8.82 -6.92 -3.47
CA THR A 106 -9.91 -7.90 -3.72
C THR A 106 -9.51 -8.81 -4.88
N GLU A 107 -9.64 -10.13 -4.70
CA GLU A 107 -9.38 -11.08 -5.79
C GLU A 107 -10.53 -11.10 -6.81
N GLY A 108 -11.71 -10.66 -6.39
CA GLY A 108 -12.96 -10.78 -7.12
C GLY A 108 -13.68 -12.08 -6.79
N ASP A 109 -15.01 -12.04 -6.89
CA ASP A 109 -15.87 -13.19 -6.67
C ASP A 109 -17.18 -13.00 -7.43
N GLU A 110 -17.32 -13.72 -8.54
CA GLU A 110 -18.50 -13.66 -9.39
C GLU A 110 -19.78 -14.11 -8.66
N ALA A 111 -19.68 -15.00 -7.67
CA ALA A 111 -20.84 -15.50 -6.94
C ALA A 111 -21.47 -14.42 -6.04
N THR A 112 -20.65 -13.50 -5.55
CA THR A 112 -21.09 -12.36 -4.73
C THR A 112 -21.17 -11.05 -5.51
N GLY A 113 -20.74 -11.04 -6.78
CA GLY A 113 -20.62 -9.84 -7.60
C GLY A 113 -19.48 -8.92 -7.16
N GLN A 114 -18.52 -9.43 -6.37
CA GLN A 114 -17.37 -8.66 -5.94
C GLN A 114 -16.40 -8.46 -7.10
N LEU A 115 -16.05 -7.21 -7.37
CA LEU A 115 -15.08 -6.87 -8.39
C LEU A 115 -13.64 -7.10 -7.88
N ALA A 116 -12.78 -7.58 -8.77
CA ALA A 116 -11.35 -7.74 -8.52
C ALA A 116 -10.60 -6.42 -8.61
N GLY A 117 -9.57 -6.28 -7.77
CA GLY A 117 -8.58 -5.20 -7.84
C GLY A 117 -8.78 -4.05 -6.86
N GLN A 118 -9.88 -3.96 -6.11
CA GLN A 118 -10.08 -2.86 -5.18
C GLN A 118 -9.10 -2.96 -4.01
N LEU A 119 -8.42 -1.86 -3.68
CA LEU A 119 -7.55 -1.79 -2.52
C LEU A 119 -8.38 -1.53 -1.26
N LYS A 120 -8.29 -2.43 -0.29
CA LYS A 120 -9.08 -2.44 0.94
C LYS A 120 -8.22 -2.80 2.15
N PHE A 121 -8.78 -2.66 3.34
CA PHE A 121 -8.13 -3.08 4.56
C PHE A 121 -9.10 -3.78 5.50
N THR A 122 -8.56 -4.61 6.39
CA THR A 122 -9.36 -5.38 7.35
C THR A 122 -9.91 -4.47 8.44
N GLN A 123 -11.11 -4.81 8.93
CA GLN A 123 -11.62 -4.20 10.15
C GLN A 123 -10.70 -4.57 11.33
N ALA A 124 -10.57 -3.66 12.30
CA ALA A 124 -9.90 -3.98 13.55
C ALA A 124 -10.49 -5.24 14.22
N HIS A 125 -9.64 -6.05 14.84
CA HIS A 125 -10.00 -7.31 15.53
C HIS A 125 -10.65 -8.39 14.64
N SER A 126 -10.62 -8.24 13.31
CA SER A 126 -11.23 -9.19 12.39
C SER A 126 -10.33 -9.43 11.18
N ALA A 127 -10.17 -10.70 10.81
CA ALA A 127 -9.58 -11.10 9.54
C ALA A 127 -10.64 -11.30 8.44
N ALA A 128 -11.92 -11.08 8.74
CA ALA A 128 -13.01 -11.31 7.80
C ALA A 128 -13.00 -10.24 6.70
N THR A 129 -13.14 -10.70 5.46
CA THR A 129 -13.28 -9.87 4.26
C THR A 129 -14.61 -10.18 3.57
N SER A 130 -15.10 -9.28 2.73
CA SER A 130 -16.36 -9.45 2.00
C SER A 130 -16.32 -10.54 0.90
N GLY A 131 -15.15 -11.13 0.68
CA GLY A 131 -14.86 -12.14 -0.35
C GLY A 131 -13.37 -12.42 -0.38
N PRO A 132 -12.86 -13.15 -1.39
CA PRO A 132 -11.45 -13.54 -1.45
C PRO A 132 -10.52 -12.33 -1.54
N ALA A 133 -9.39 -12.42 -0.84
CA ALA A 133 -8.49 -11.30 -0.58
C ALA A 133 -7.04 -11.71 -0.84
N LEU A 134 -6.32 -10.82 -1.52
CA LEU A 134 -4.91 -10.96 -1.85
C LEU A 134 -4.09 -10.06 -0.90
N TYR A 135 -3.43 -10.68 0.07
CA TYR A 135 -2.58 -9.98 1.05
C TYR A 135 -1.13 -9.82 0.59
N ASP A 136 -0.74 -10.55 -0.45
CA ASP A 136 0.60 -10.55 -1.02
C ASP A 136 0.61 -9.87 -2.40
N GLY A 137 1.80 -9.48 -2.86
CA GLY A 137 2.01 -8.85 -4.16
C GLY A 137 2.41 -7.37 -4.08
N PHE A 138 2.48 -6.80 -2.87
CA PHE A 138 2.90 -5.41 -2.67
C PHE A 138 4.42 -5.26 -2.78
N SER A 139 4.86 -4.21 -3.47
CA SER A 139 6.29 -3.92 -3.62
C SER A 139 6.57 -2.42 -3.68
N ILE A 140 7.71 -2.04 -3.12
CA ILE A 140 8.32 -0.73 -3.35
C ILE A 140 9.48 -0.94 -4.31
N VAL A 141 9.37 -0.36 -5.51
CA VAL A 141 10.39 -0.46 -6.56
C VAL A 141 11.18 0.85 -6.69
N TYR A 142 12.06 0.92 -7.69
CA TYR A 142 12.87 2.10 -7.98
C TYR A 142 12.04 3.39 -8.00
N ASP A 143 12.65 4.50 -7.58
CA ASP A 143 12.00 5.81 -7.39
C ASP A 143 10.87 5.83 -6.35
N ALA A 144 10.95 4.97 -5.33
CA ALA A 144 9.98 4.92 -4.23
C ALA A 144 8.54 4.77 -4.75
N ARG A 145 8.37 3.93 -5.78
CA ARG A 145 7.08 3.65 -6.40
C ARG A 145 6.47 2.42 -5.73
N PHE A 146 5.24 2.57 -5.24
CA PHE A 146 4.49 1.46 -4.66
C PHE A 146 3.64 0.78 -5.73
N GLN A 147 3.72 -0.54 -5.82
CA GLN A 147 3.08 -1.35 -6.86
C GLN A 147 2.42 -2.59 -6.28
N PHE A 148 1.45 -3.13 -7.02
CA PHE A 148 0.86 -4.43 -6.76
C PHE A 148 1.11 -5.34 -7.97
N GLU A 149 1.72 -6.50 -7.73
CA GLU A 149 2.08 -7.48 -8.77
C GLU A 149 2.84 -6.86 -9.96
N GLY A 150 3.77 -5.96 -9.64
CA GLY A 150 4.59 -5.26 -10.63
C GLY A 150 3.88 -4.20 -11.45
N ASN A 151 2.62 -3.88 -11.14
CA ASN A 151 1.82 -2.88 -11.84
C ASN A 151 1.48 -1.67 -10.95
N ASP A 152 1.25 -0.54 -11.61
CA ASP A 152 0.80 0.71 -10.97
C ASP A 152 -0.71 0.62 -10.62
N TRP A 153 -1.30 1.76 -10.26
CA TRP A 153 -2.64 1.85 -9.70
C TRP A 153 -3.59 2.61 -10.61
N LEU A 154 -4.88 2.34 -10.46
CA LEU A 154 -5.97 3.10 -11.05
C LEU A 154 -6.71 3.85 -9.94
N ALA A 155 -7.03 5.10 -10.19
CA ALA A 155 -7.92 5.92 -9.38
C ALA A 155 -9.25 6.05 -10.12
N CYS A 156 -10.28 5.36 -9.66
CA CYS A 156 -11.59 5.30 -10.31
C CYS A 156 -12.58 6.22 -9.60
N PRO A 157 -13.33 7.07 -10.32
CA PRO A 157 -14.37 7.90 -9.70
C PRO A 157 -15.33 7.04 -8.88
N VAL A 158 -15.69 7.53 -7.70
CA VAL A 158 -16.83 6.99 -6.96
C VAL A 158 -18.13 7.64 -7.47
N ASP A 159 -19.25 6.91 -7.41
CA ASP A 159 -20.52 7.24 -8.09
C ASP A 159 -21.09 8.64 -7.75
N ASP A 160 -20.69 9.23 -6.61
CA ASP A 160 -21.09 10.58 -6.24
C ASP A 160 -20.12 11.64 -6.80
N PHE A 161 -20.65 12.64 -7.49
CA PHE A 161 -19.87 13.77 -8.00
C PHE A 161 -19.04 14.43 -6.88
N ASN A 162 -17.72 14.63 -7.10
CA ASN A 162 -16.76 15.15 -6.13
C ASN A 162 -16.54 14.32 -4.85
N SER A 163 -16.93 13.05 -4.80
CA SER A 163 -16.73 12.21 -3.61
C SER A 163 -15.35 11.54 -3.53
N GLY A 164 -14.47 11.78 -4.52
CA GLY A 164 -13.09 11.27 -4.57
C GLY A 164 -12.89 10.17 -5.60
N TYR A 165 -11.79 9.41 -5.46
CA TYR A 165 -11.44 8.31 -6.33
C TYR A 165 -11.07 7.09 -5.50
N GLY A 166 -11.74 5.95 -5.72
CA GLY A 166 -11.36 4.66 -5.15
C GLY A 166 -10.10 4.12 -5.83
N ILE A 167 -9.26 3.41 -5.08
CA ILE A 167 -7.99 2.90 -5.59
C ILE A 167 -8.10 1.43 -5.96
N TRP A 168 -7.58 1.09 -7.13
CA TRP A 168 -7.60 -0.24 -7.70
C TRP A 168 -6.22 -0.64 -8.23
N ALA A 169 -5.84 -1.91 -8.06
CA ALA A 169 -4.64 -2.50 -8.63
C ALA A 169 -4.83 -2.71 -10.13
N ALA A 170 -3.99 -2.08 -10.97
CA ALA A 170 -4.13 -2.19 -12.42
C ALA A 170 -3.97 -3.62 -12.93
N SER A 171 -3.18 -4.47 -12.24
CA SER A 171 -2.99 -5.88 -12.60
C SER A 171 -4.25 -6.74 -12.50
N ARG A 172 -5.27 -6.26 -11.78
CA ARG A 172 -6.47 -7.04 -11.45
C ARG A 172 -7.77 -6.46 -12.01
N VAL A 173 -7.70 -5.33 -12.72
CA VAL A 173 -8.88 -4.60 -13.20
C VAL A 173 -9.34 -5.08 -14.59
N GLU A 174 -8.48 -5.75 -15.35
CA GLU A 174 -8.89 -6.40 -16.60
C GLU A 174 -9.94 -7.48 -16.30
N GLY A 175 -11.20 -7.22 -16.69
CA GLY A 175 -12.35 -8.10 -16.43
C GLY A 175 -13.27 -7.64 -15.29
N SER A 176 -12.83 -6.75 -14.40
CA SER A 176 -13.65 -6.28 -13.27
C SER A 176 -14.40 -4.96 -13.53
N ASN A 177 -14.15 -4.26 -14.64
CA ASN A 177 -14.81 -3.00 -15.00
C ASN A 177 -14.87 -2.01 -13.82
N ALA A 178 -13.72 -1.61 -13.26
CA ALA A 178 -13.64 -0.69 -12.11
C ALA A 178 -14.27 0.71 -12.32
N GLY A 179 -14.89 0.96 -13.48
CA GLY A 179 -15.67 2.14 -13.82
C GLY A 179 -15.12 2.85 -15.07
N GLU A 180 -15.98 3.63 -15.73
CA GLU A 180 -15.51 4.62 -16.72
C GLU A 180 -14.77 5.76 -16.01
N GLY A 181 -13.81 6.38 -16.69
CA GLY A 181 -13.09 7.55 -16.15
C GLY A 181 -11.99 7.25 -15.13
N CYS A 182 -11.61 5.98 -14.96
CA CYS A 182 -10.44 5.61 -14.16
C CYS A 182 -9.16 6.25 -14.70
N LEU A 183 -8.34 6.75 -13.78
CA LEU A 183 -7.10 7.44 -14.06
C LEU A 183 -5.92 6.61 -13.54
N GLY A 184 -5.08 6.11 -14.44
CA GLY A 184 -3.82 5.47 -14.03
C GLY A 184 -2.87 6.46 -13.38
N PHE A 185 -2.27 6.09 -12.25
CA PHE A 185 -1.35 6.93 -11.49
C PHE A 185 -0.21 6.13 -10.87
N THR A 186 0.93 6.79 -10.66
CA THR A 186 2.03 6.23 -9.89
C THR A 186 1.83 6.58 -8.42
N TRP A 187 1.80 5.57 -7.55
CA TRP A 187 1.79 5.78 -6.11
C TRP A 187 3.22 6.04 -5.63
N ARG A 188 3.50 7.27 -5.21
CA ARG A 188 4.76 7.66 -4.60
C ARG A 188 4.72 7.43 -3.10
N VAL A 189 5.71 6.69 -2.60
CA VAL A 189 5.96 6.50 -1.17
C VAL A 189 6.57 7.78 -0.62
N VAL A 190 5.94 8.35 0.40
CA VAL A 190 6.44 9.47 1.19
C VAL A 190 6.77 8.94 2.57
N GLN A 191 8.05 8.65 2.81
CA GLN A 191 8.51 8.12 4.09
C GLN A 191 8.19 9.09 5.23
N LEU A 192 7.73 8.54 6.35
CA LEU A 192 7.43 9.28 7.56
C LEU A 192 8.49 9.01 8.63
N ASP A 193 8.62 9.96 9.55
CA ASP A 193 9.47 9.81 10.72
C ASP A 193 8.88 8.77 11.70
N ASP A 194 9.74 8.01 12.36
CA ASP A 194 9.33 6.97 13.31
C ASP A 194 8.56 7.53 14.52
N SER A 195 8.76 8.81 14.85
CA SER A 195 8.00 9.51 15.89
C SER A 195 6.58 9.90 15.48
N THR A 196 6.21 9.76 14.20
CA THR A 196 4.86 10.07 13.73
C THR A 196 3.86 9.12 14.40
N PRO A 197 2.89 9.62 15.19
CA PRO A 197 1.97 8.76 15.92
C PRO A 197 1.17 7.86 14.97
N SER A 198 0.90 6.63 15.42
CA SER A 198 -0.01 5.71 14.73
C SER A 198 -1.47 6.08 15.03
N ALA A 199 -2.40 5.66 14.19
CA ALA A 199 -3.83 5.72 14.54
C ALA A 199 -4.13 4.68 15.63
N TRP A 200 -5.23 4.83 16.38
CA TRP A 200 -5.75 3.68 17.13
C TRP A 200 -6.20 2.59 16.16
N GLN A 201 -7.17 2.92 15.31
CA GLN A 201 -7.55 2.14 14.13
C GLN A 201 -8.07 3.07 13.02
N TYR A 202 -7.98 2.63 11.78
CA TYR A 202 -8.64 3.23 10.62
C TYR A 202 -10.02 2.61 10.43
N VAL A 203 -10.97 3.38 9.92
CA VAL A 203 -12.36 2.95 9.64
C VAL A 203 -12.82 3.33 8.25
#